data_AF-A0AAW7AXB9-F1
#
_entry.id   AF-A0AAW7AXB9-F1
#
_cell.length_a   1.000
_cell.length_b   1.000
_cell.length_c   1.000
_cell.angle_alpha   90.00
_cell.angle_beta   90.00
_cell.angle_gamma   90.00
#
_symmetry.space_group_name_H-M   'P 1'
#
loop_
_entity.id
_entity.type
_entity.pdbx_description
1 polymer ?
#
loop_
_entity_poly.entity_id
_entity_poly.type
_entity_poly.pdbx_seq_one_letter_code
_entity_poly.pdbx_strand_id
1 'polypeptide(L)'
;MTLSNTRSQHEVPAFRPGIWGKASLKNAHTCPNDGDLWQRKIPGAVTVRRFAVVLSFIFCFAFTATNSMAENDLSPLFASAAAELNVPLPILRAIARVESNGHPFAMNIAGKSLFLSGKAEAVSEAGKALAAGKSFDSGIMQINSQWLSRFAIPVDAVFDAEANIWLGSWILKNEIERHGQTWSAVARYHSPNPERGNRYVQKVKAVLAKESQMKPFLAPSLVPTASDSGQVASASGFIQRRSKVFVRESEPAAQIKDSTGHFVRRYHDSAKQ
;
A
#
# COMPACT_ATOMS: atom_id res chain seq x y z
N MET A 1 7.02 -37.77 -25.55
CA MET A 1 6.41 -36.44 -25.35
C MET A 1 6.48 -36.10 -23.87
N THR A 2 7.52 -35.39 -23.45
CA THR A 2 7.64 -34.87 -22.08
C THR A 2 6.93 -33.52 -22.04
N LEU A 3 5.81 -33.46 -21.31
CA LEU A 3 5.08 -32.22 -21.05
C LEU A 3 5.91 -31.37 -20.08
N SER A 4 6.57 -30.35 -20.62
CA SER A 4 7.25 -29.31 -19.85
C SER A 4 6.20 -28.53 -19.06
N ASN A 5 6.11 -28.80 -17.76
CA ASN A 5 5.35 -28.01 -16.81
C ASN A 5 6.06 -26.66 -16.60
N THR A 6 5.79 -25.67 -17.45
CA THR A 6 6.26 -24.30 -17.23
C THR A 6 5.41 -23.66 -16.14
N ARG A 7 5.72 -23.99 -14.88
CA ARG A 7 5.30 -23.20 -13.74
C ARG A 7 6.00 -21.85 -13.85
N SER A 8 5.26 -20.83 -14.30
CA SER A 8 5.64 -19.41 -14.18
C SER A 8 5.96 -19.14 -12.71
N GLN A 9 7.23 -19.28 -12.34
CA GLN A 9 7.76 -18.74 -11.11
C GLN A 9 7.76 -17.23 -11.37
N HIS A 10 6.74 -16.53 -10.89
CA HIS A 10 6.77 -15.08 -10.83
C HIS A 10 7.94 -14.73 -9.92
N GLU A 11 9.09 -14.45 -10.52
CA GLU A 11 10.23 -13.89 -9.82
C GLU A 11 9.74 -12.63 -9.10
N VAL A 12 10.10 -12.48 -7.81
CA VAL A 12 10.12 -11.13 -7.25
C VAL A 12 10.99 -10.34 -8.22
N PRO A 13 10.47 -9.30 -8.89
CA PRO A 13 11.25 -8.62 -9.91
C PRO A 13 12.58 -8.24 -9.26
N ALA A 14 13.64 -8.73 -9.89
CA ALA A 14 15.00 -8.61 -9.41
C ALA A 14 15.22 -7.18 -8.93
N PHE A 15 15.55 -7.06 -7.64
CA PHE A 15 16.22 -5.92 -7.03
C PHE A 15 15.95 -4.59 -7.76
N ARG A 16 14.73 -4.04 -7.65
CA ARG A 16 14.42 -2.75 -8.28
C ARG A 16 15.46 -1.74 -7.79
N PRO A 17 16.38 -1.24 -8.65
CA PRO A 17 17.45 -0.37 -8.21
C PRO A 17 16.82 0.90 -7.65
N GLY A 18 16.92 1.12 -6.34
CA GLY A 18 16.35 2.30 -5.67
C GLY A 18 15.32 1.99 -4.58
N ILE A 19 14.52 0.92 -4.67
CA ILE A 19 13.56 0.54 -3.59
C ILE A 19 14.27 -0.22 -2.48
N TRP A 20 15.06 -1.21 -2.88
CA TRP A 20 16.03 -1.83 -2.00
C TRP A 20 17.22 -0.87 -2.02
N GLY A 21 17.30 0.01 -1.03
CA GLY A 21 18.36 1.02 -0.95
C GLY A 21 19.74 0.41 -1.21
N LYS A 22 20.75 1.24 -1.50
CA LYS A 22 22.17 0.84 -1.67
C LYS A 22 22.79 0.23 -0.38
N ALA A 23 22.01 -0.44 0.45
CA ALA A 23 22.38 -1.22 1.62
C ALA A 23 22.74 -2.66 1.20
N SER A 24 23.71 -2.78 0.31
CA SER A 24 24.53 -3.97 0.18
C SER A 24 25.82 -3.53 -0.49
N LEU A 25 26.97 -3.87 0.10
CA LEU A 25 28.36 -3.48 -0.23
C LEU A 25 29.08 -2.43 0.65
N LYS A 26 28.59 -2.03 1.84
CA LYS A 26 29.45 -1.28 2.79
C LYS A 26 29.56 -1.78 4.22
N ASN A 27 28.83 -2.80 4.65
CA ASN A 27 29.00 -3.38 5.98
C ASN A 27 29.19 -4.90 5.90
N ALA A 28 30.27 -5.32 5.26
CA ALA A 28 30.88 -6.62 5.49
C ALA A 28 32.22 -6.39 6.20
N HIS A 29 32.16 -5.84 7.42
CA HIS A 29 33.32 -5.78 8.31
C HIS A 29 32.87 -6.22 9.70
N THR A 30 33.24 -7.48 10.00
CA THR A 30 33.67 -7.98 11.31
C THR A 30 32.79 -7.69 12.53
N CYS A 31 32.18 -8.74 13.07
CA CYS A 31 31.89 -8.80 14.51
C CYS A 31 33.20 -8.62 15.30
N PRO A 32 33.25 -7.76 16.34
CA PRO A 32 34.29 -7.85 17.35
C PRO A 32 33.80 -8.79 18.45
N ASN A 33 34.51 -9.91 18.63
CA ASN A 33 34.50 -10.66 19.87
C ASN A 33 35.67 -10.18 20.74
N ASP A 34 35.35 -9.98 22.01
CA ASP A 34 36.19 -10.10 23.21
C ASP A 34 37.35 -9.11 23.44
N GLY A 35 37.39 -8.62 24.69
CA GLY A 35 38.63 -8.57 25.45
C GLY A 35 39.44 -7.29 25.43
N ASP A 36 39.37 -6.58 26.55
CA ASP A 36 40.47 -5.88 27.21
C ASP A 36 41.03 -4.53 26.71
N LEU A 37 40.83 -3.55 27.59
CA LEU A 37 41.87 -2.70 28.22
C LEU A 37 42.85 -1.98 27.28
N TRP A 38 42.72 -0.65 27.18
CA TRP A 38 43.78 0.27 27.59
C TRP A 38 43.21 1.64 27.99
N GLN A 39 43.50 2.00 29.24
CA GLN A 39 43.36 3.33 29.82
C GLN A 39 44.24 4.35 29.09
N ARG A 40 43.76 5.57 28.85
CA ARG A 40 44.59 6.78 28.89
C ARG A 40 43.86 7.95 29.55
N LYS A 41 44.44 8.42 30.65
CA LYS A 41 44.24 9.73 31.28
C LYS A 41 44.68 10.84 30.32
N ILE A 42 43.96 11.95 30.31
CA ILE A 42 44.52 13.26 29.95
C ILE A 42 44.18 14.24 31.09
N PRO A 43 45.16 14.87 31.76
CA PRO A 43 44.93 15.96 32.69
C PRO A 43 45.09 17.33 32.00
N GLY A 44 44.47 18.36 32.58
CA GLY A 44 44.91 19.75 32.38
C GLY A 44 43.80 20.74 32.06
N ALA A 45 43.40 21.49 33.09
CA ALA A 45 42.59 22.69 32.99
C ALA A 45 43.38 23.85 32.33
N VAL A 46 42.70 24.65 31.51
CA VAL A 46 43.09 26.04 31.24
C VAL A 46 41.84 26.91 31.37
N THR A 47 41.89 27.87 32.29
CA THR A 47 40.87 28.89 32.50
C THR A 47 41.47 30.23 32.11
N VAL A 48 40.96 30.95 31.10
CA VAL A 48 41.09 32.42 31.05
C VAL A 48 39.93 33.07 30.27
N ARG A 49 39.15 33.85 31.04
CA ARG A 49 38.45 35.12 30.78
C ARG A 49 37.43 35.29 29.65
N ARG A 50 36.27 35.74 30.13
CA ARG A 50 35.20 36.51 29.48
C ARG A 50 35.74 37.72 28.72
N PHE A 51 35.32 37.89 27.47
CA PHE A 51 35.11 39.20 26.85
C PHE A 51 33.68 39.23 26.29
N ALA A 52 32.91 40.19 26.75
CA ALA A 52 31.61 40.53 26.20
C ALA A 52 31.82 41.26 24.87
N VAL A 53 31.11 40.82 23.82
CA VAL A 53 30.85 41.64 22.63
C VAL A 53 29.34 41.61 22.41
N VAL A 54 28.69 42.69 22.79
CA VAL A 54 27.38 43.08 22.27
C VAL A 54 27.66 43.84 20.98
N LEU A 55 27.01 43.48 19.86
CA LEU A 55 26.48 44.41 18.84
C LEU A 55 25.93 43.63 17.63
N SER A 56 24.61 43.70 17.49
CA SER A 56 23.85 43.84 16.24
C SER A 56 24.38 43.18 14.97
N PHE A 57 23.86 41.99 14.66
CA PHE A 57 23.45 41.67 13.29
C PHE A 57 22.07 41.03 13.33
N ILE A 58 21.06 41.91 13.22
CA ILE A 58 19.82 41.60 12.53
C ILE A 58 20.23 41.25 11.09
N PHE A 59 20.63 39.99 10.87
CA PHE A 59 20.61 39.43 9.55
C PHE A 59 19.34 38.60 9.44
N CYS A 60 18.43 39.15 8.65
CA CYS A 60 17.25 38.51 8.12
C CYS A 60 17.59 37.09 7.67
N PHE A 61 17.37 36.12 8.55
CA PHE A 61 17.08 34.76 8.15
C PHE A 61 15.67 34.48 8.63
N ALA A 62 14.72 35.13 7.97
CA ALA A 62 13.41 34.53 7.75
C ALA A 62 13.61 33.25 6.91
N PHE A 63 14.28 32.25 7.47
CA PHE A 63 14.07 30.89 7.05
C PHE A 63 12.75 30.50 7.70
N THR A 64 11.67 30.86 7.01
CA THR A 64 10.42 30.17 7.18
C THR A 64 10.73 28.69 7.00
N ALA A 65 10.82 27.95 8.10
CA ALA A 65 10.88 26.51 8.10
C ALA A 65 9.53 25.96 7.60
N THR A 66 9.20 26.22 6.33
CA THR A 66 8.20 25.46 5.62
C THR A 66 8.88 24.17 5.23
N ASN A 67 8.61 23.08 5.95
CA ASN A 67 8.57 21.69 5.47
C ASN A 67 8.59 20.75 6.68
N SER A 68 7.44 20.49 7.28
CA SER A 68 7.27 19.39 8.26
C SER A 68 5.84 18.84 8.28
N MET A 69 5.20 18.72 7.12
CA MET A 69 3.96 17.95 6.95
C MET A 69 4.17 16.70 6.08
N ALA A 70 5.37 16.49 5.54
CA ALA A 70 5.63 15.47 4.51
C ALA A 70 6.28 14.17 5.02
N GLU A 71 6.70 14.07 6.28
CA GLU A 71 7.49 12.90 6.73
C GLU A 71 6.66 11.66 7.07
N ASN A 72 5.34 11.78 7.28
CA ASN A 72 4.49 10.65 7.70
C ASN A 72 3.30 10.34 6.77
N ASP A 73 3.18 10.99 5.61
CA ASP A 73 2.12 10.65 4.66
C ASP A 73 2.53 9.46 3.79
N LEU A 74 1.92 8.31 4.04
CA LEU A 74 2.13 7.08 3.27
C LEU A 74 1.31 7.05 1.96
N SER A 75 0.38 7.98 1.77
CA SER A 75 -0.52 8.04 0.61
C SER A 75 0.20 7.96 -0.75
N PRO A 76 1.29 8.71 -1.02
CA PRO A 76 2.00 8.61 -2.29
C PRO A 76 2.64 7.23 -2.52
N LEU A 77 3.14 6.57 -1.47
CA LEU A 77 3.73 5.23 -1.56
C LEU A 77 2.68 4.20 -1.98
N PHE A 78 1.50 4.26 -1.36
CA PHE A 78 0.38 3.41 -1.75
C PHE A 78 -0.11 3.68 -3.18
N ALA A 79 -0.23 4.95 -3.57
CA ALA A 79 -0.67 5.32 -4.91
C ALA A 79 0.32 4.84 -5.98
N SER A 80 1.62 5.02 -5.74
CA SER A 80 2.68 4.57 -6.64
C SER A 80 2.70 3.04 -6.78
N ALA A 81 2.71 2.30 -5.66
CA ALA A 81 2.72 0.84 -5.70
C ALA A 81 1.45 0.26 -6.34
N ALA A 82 0.29 0.84 -6.05
CA ALA A 82 -0.99 0.42 -6.64
C ALA A 82 -1.01 0.60 -8.17
N ALA A 83 -0.53 1.75 -8.65
CA ALA A 83 -0.45 2.04 -10.07
C ALA A 83 0.56 1.13 -10.79
N GLU A 84 1.75 0.95 -10.20
CA GLU A 84 2.82 0.13 -10.81
C GLU A 84 2.46 -1.36 -10.88
N LEU A 85 1.86 -1.89 -9.83
CA LEU A 85 1.54 -3.32 -9.72
C LEU A 85 0.12 -3.66 -10.14
N ASN A 86 -0.63 -2.67 -10.62
CA ASN A 86 -2.03 -2.80 -11.04
C ASN A 86 -2.92 -3.47 -9.97
N VAL A 87 -2.79 -3.03 -8.72
CA VAL A 87 -3.63 -3.50 -7.60
C VAL A 87 -4.61 -2.41 -7.17
N PRO A 88 -5.82 -2.76 -6.67
CA PRO A 88 -6.81 -1.74 -6.32
C PRO A 88 -6.37 -0.92 -5.09
N LEU A 89 -6.07 0.37 -5.28
CA LEU A 89 -5.62 1.26 -4.22
C LEU A 89 -6.51 1.26 -2.96
N PRO A 90 -7.86 1.25 -3.05
CA PRO A 90 -8.70 1.16 -1.86
C PRO A 90 -8.48 -0.13 -1.06
N ILE A 91 -8.32 -1.26 -1.75
CA ILE A 91 -8.09 -2.57 -1.11
C ILE A 91 -6.71 -2.59 -0.45
N LEU A 92 -5.69 -2.09 -1.13
CA LEU A 92 -4.33 -2.04 -0.62
C LEU A 92 -4.22 -1.21 0.68
N ARG A 93 -4.82 -0.01 0.70
CA ARG A 93 -4.83 0.83 1.91
C ARG A 93 -5.64 0.19 3.04
N ALA A 94 -6.77 -0.45 2.73
CA ALA A 94 -7.57 -1.16 3.72
C ALA A 94 -6.80 -2.34 4.35
N ILE A 95 -6.02 -3.07 3.56
CA ILE A 95 -5.10 -4.12 4.05
C ILE A 95 -4.10 -3.50 5.03
N ALA A 96 -3.35 -2.47 4.64
CA ALA A 96 -2.37 -1.83 5.52
C ALA A 96 -2.98 -1.36 6.85
N ARG A 97 -4.21 -0.83 6.81
CA ARG A 97 -4.96 -0.43 8.00
C ARG A 97 -5.27 -1.60 8.92
N VAL A 98 -5.70 -2.74 8.38
CA VAL A 98 -6.00 -3.96 9.15
C VAL A 98 -4.72 -4.58 9.72
N GLU A 99 -3.64 -4.57 8.94
CA GLU A 99 -2.39 -5.24 9.28
C GLU A 99 -1.65 -4.53 10.42
N SER A 100 -1.44 -3.22 10.31
CA SER A 100 -0.59 -2.48 11.25
C SER A 100 -1.13 -1.11 11.63
N ASN A 101 -2.29 -0.72 11.10
CA ASN A 101 -2.76 0.67 11.17
C ASN A 101 -1.76 1.68 10.55
N GLY A 102 -0.89 1.22 9.64
CA GLY A 102 0.14 2.06 9.00
C GLY A 102 1.44 2.20 9.79
N HIS A 103 1.68 1.37 10.80
CA HIS A 103 2.86 1.48 11.66
C HIS A 103 4.10 0.80 11.03
N PRO A 104 5.15 1.56 10.67
CA PRO A 104 6.30 1.02 9.92
C PRO A 104 7.19 0.06 10.71
N PHE A 105 7.16 0.14 12.05
CA PHE A 105 7.93 -0.72 12.95
C PHE A 105 7.05 -1.66 13.78
N ALA A 106 5.83 -1.95 13.28
CA ALA A 106 4.99 -2.98 13.85
C ALA A 106 5.59 -4.37 13.57
N MET A 107 5.63 -5.20 14.59
CA MET A 107 6.03 -6.59 14.47
C MET A 107 5.06 -7.50 15.20
N ASN A 108 4.89 -8.71 14.67
CA ASN A 108 4.24 -9.80 15.38
C ASN A 108 5.18 -11.00 15.39
N ILE A 109 5.70 -11.38 16.56
CA ILE A 109 6.62 -12.51 16.70
C ILE A 109 5.88 -13.63 17.44
N ALA A 110 5.57 -14.71 16.73
CA ALA A 110 4.85 -15.87 17.28
C ALA A 110 3.58 -15.52 18.09
N GLY A 111 2.81 -14.53 17.64
CA GLY A 111 1.57 -14.08 18.28
C GLY A 111 1.75 -12.91 19.26
N LYS A 112 2.99 -12.47 19.54
CA LYS A 112 3.27 -11.29 20.38
C LYS A 112 3.43 -10.06 19.51
N SER A 113 2.48 -9.13 19.59
CA SER A 113 2.57 -7.81 18.95
C SER A 113 3.56 -6.90 19.66
N LEU A 114 4.38 -6.21 18.88
CA LEU A 114 5.36 -5.22 19.30
C LEU A 114 5.23 -3.97 18.40
N PHE A 115 5.27 -2.79 19.00
CA PHE A 115 5.37 -1.52 18.29
C PHE A 115 6.64 -0.82 18.72
N LEU A 116 7.65 -0.90 17.86
CA LEU A 116 9.01 -0.45 18.19
C LEU A 116 9.20 1.01 17.82
N SER A 117 10.10 1.69 18.52
CA SER A 117 10.27 3.13 18.43
C SER A 117 11.02 3.58 17.17
N GLY A 118 11.80 2.67 16.57
CA GLY A 118 12.61 2.98 15.40
C GLY A 118 13.12 1.75 14.65
N LYS A 119 13.62 2.00 13.43
CA LYS A 119 14.13 0.96 12.52
C LYS A 119 15.24 0.12 13.14
N ALA A 120 16.20 0.72 13.85
CA ALA A 120 17.31 0.00 14.45
C ALA A 120 16.85 -1.03 15.52
N GLU A 121 15.89 -0.64 16.35
CA GLU A 121 15.28 -1.51 17.35
C GLU A 121 14.52 -2.67 16.67
N ALA A 122 13.75 -2.37 15.62
CA ALA A 122 13.02 -3.36 14.84
C ALA A 122 13.91 -4.38 14.14
N VAL A 123 15.01 -3.93 13.55
CA VAL A 123 16.03 -4.81 12.95
C VAL A 123 16.67 -5.71 14.00
N SER A 124 16.98 -5.17 15.18
CA SER A 124 17.54 -5.95 16.28
C SER A 124 16.58 -7.06 16.75
N GLU A 125 15.31 -6.74 16.99
CA GLU A 125 14.30 -7.72 17.40
C GLU A 125 14.02 -8.76 16.31
N ALA A 126 13.97 -8.36 15.04
CA ALA A 126 13.84 -9.28 13.92
C ALA A 126 15.05 -10.22 13.81
N GLY A 127 16.26 -9.71 13.99
CA GLY A 127 17.49 -10.51 14.01
C GLY A 127 17.46 -11.58 15.11
N LYS A 128 17.01 -11.23 16.32
CA LYS A 128 16.82 -12.20 17.43
C LYS A 128 15.78 -13.26 17.08
N ALA A 129 14.66 -12.87 16.46
CA ALA A 129 13.63 -13.82 16.04
C ALA A 129 14.15 -14.81 14.99
N LEU A 130 14.89 -14.33 13.99
CA LEU A 130 15.54 -15.18 12.98
C LEU A 130 16.54 -16.15 13.60
N ALA A 131 17.43 -15.67 14.49
CA ALA A 131 18.40 -16.50 15.17
C ALA A 131 17.73 -17.59 16.04
N ALA A 132 16.54 -17.30 16.57
CA ALA A 132 15.74 -18.24 17.35
C ALA A 132 14.83 -19.14 16.49
N GLY A 133 14.89 -19.06 15.15
CA GLY A 133 14.03 -19.84 14.24
C GLY A 133 12.55 -19.49 14.32
N LYS A 134 12.20 -18.30 14.80
CA LYS A 134 10.81 -17.84 14.95
C LYS A 134 10.31 -17.13 13.71
N SER A 135 9.09 -17.44 13.29
CA SER A 135 8.40 -16.64 12.28
C SER A 135 7.88 -15.34 12.89
N PHE A 136 7.96 -14.27 12.11
CA PHE A 136 7.39 -12.98 12.45
C PHE A 136 6.78 -12.30 11.22
N ASP A 137 5.85 -11.38 11.48
CA ASP A 137 5.28 -10.44 10.52
C ASP A 137 5.83 -9.03 10.82
N SER A 138 6.04 -8.21 9.78
CA SER A 138 6.81 -6.96 9.89
C SER A 138 6.28 -5.80 9.05
N GLY A 139 6.30 -4.61 9.65
CA GLY A 139 6.04 -3.34 9.02
C GLY A 139 4.58 -3.08 8.65
N ILE A 140 4.39 -2.11 7.75
CA ILE A 140 3.10 -1.54 7.35
C ILE A 140 2.13 -2.61 6.84
N MET A 141 2.64 -3.50 5.99
CA MET A 141 1.90 -4.55 5.30
C MET A 141 1.96 -5.90 6.03
N GLN A 142 2.61 -5.96 7.21
CA GLN A 142 2.83 -7.18 7.99
C GLN A 142 3.40 -8.34 7.14
N ILE A 143 4.54 -8.07 6.50
CA ILE A 143 5.23 -9.06 5.67
C ILE A 143 5.79 -10.17 6.55
N ASN A 144 5.39 -11.41 6.27
CA ASN A 144 5.92 -12.57 6.96
C ASN A 144 7.38 -12.86 6.56
N SER A 145 8.22 -13.09 7.56
CA SER A 145 9.62 -13.54 7.49
C SER A 145 9.93 -14.67 6.47
N GLN A 146 8.97 -15.55 6.18
CA GLN A 146 9.12 -16.59 5.15
C GLN A 146 9.37 -16.01 3.75
N TRP A 147 8.79 -14.85 3.42
CA TRP A 147 9.04 -14.16 2.16
C TRP A 147 10.48 -13.66 2.06
N LEU A 148 11.04 -13.21 3.19
CA LEU A 148 12.41 -12.69 3.26
C LEU A 148 13.40 -13.80 2.98
N SER A 149 13.24 -14.94 3.67
CA SER A 149 14.07 -16.12 3.46
C SER A 149 13.94 -16.69 2.04
N ARG A 150 12.71 -16.74 1.51
CA ARG A 150 12.43 -17.28 0.17
C ARG A 150 13.11 -16.48 -0.95
N PHE A 151 13.24 -15.16 -0.79
CA PHE A 151 13.72 -14.27 -1.83
C PHE A 151 15.02 -13.54 -1.48
N ALA A 152 15.71 -13.99 -0.42
CA ALA A 152 16.94 -13.38 0.08
C ALA A 152 16.83 -11.85 0.31
N ILE A 153 15.67 -11.39 0.79
CA ILE A 153 15.42 -9.98 1.10
C ILE A 153 16.09 -9.66 2.43
N PRO A 154 16.90 -8.59 2.52
CA PRO A 154 17.55 -8.21 3.76
C PRO A 154 16.50 -7.75 4.79
N VAL A 155 16.68 -8.16 6.04
CA VAL A 155 15.68 -7.97 7.11
C VAL A 155 15.38 -6.50 7.42
N ASP A 156 16.31 -5.60 7.15
CA ASP A 156 16.13 -4.16 7.36
C ASP A 156 15.23 -3.51 6.31
N ALA A 157 15.09 -4.12 5.13
CA ALA A 157 14.27 -3.57 4.07
C ALA A 157 12.77 -3.61 4.39
N VAL A 158 12.28 -4.59 5.16
CA VAL A 158 10.87 -4.64 5.55
C VAL A 158 10.46 -3.57 6.57
N PHE A 159 11.42 -2.81 7.09
CA PHE A 159 11.18 -1.64 7.94
C PHE A 159 11.40 -0.31 7.19
N ASP A 160 11.65 -0.37 5.89
CA ASP A 160 11.50 0.77 4.99
C ASP A 160 10.06 0.82 4.46
N ALA A 161 9.40 1.99 4.59
CA ALA A 161 7.98 2.11 4.27
C ALA A 161 7.68 1.84 2.80
N GLU A 162 8.52 2.35 1.89
CA GLU A 162 8.35 2.18 0.45
C GLU A 162 8.55 0.71 0.07
N ALA A 163 9.65 0.10 0.51
CA ALA A 163 9.93 -1.30 0.22
C ALA A 163 8.87 -2.25 0.81
N ASN A 164 8.39 -1.98 2.02
CA ASN A 164 7.36 -2.79 2.67
C ASN A 164 6.00 -2.70 1.95
N ILE A 165 5.57 -1.48 1.60
CA ILE A 165 4.33 -1.26 0.84
C ILE A 165 4.41 -1.90 -0.54
N TRP A 166 5.54 -1.72 -1.23
CA TRP A 166 5.75 -2.30 -2.55
C TRP A 166 5.74 -3.84 -2.50
N LEU A 167 6.44 -4.45 -1.53
CA LEU A 167 6.46 -5.90 -1.36
C LEU A 167 5.07 -6.46 -1.02
N GLY A 168 4.33 -5.82 -0.12
CA GLY A 168 2.95 -6.21 0.20
C GLY A 168 2.02 -6.09 -1.01
N SER A 169 2.18 -5.02 -1.80
CA SER A 169 1.45 -4.84 -3.05
C SER A 169 1.77 -5.94 -4.07
N TRP A 170 3.03 -6.36 -4.15
CA TRP A 170 3.46 -7.44 -5.05
C TRP A 170 2.89 -8.79 -4.61
N ILE A 171 2.86 -9.08 -3.31
CA ILE A 171 2.18 -10.28 -2.77
C ILE A 171 0.69 -10.24 -3.14
N LEU A 172 0.01 -9.12 -2.92
CA LEU A 172 -1.40 -8.97 -3.29
C LEU A 172 -1.64 -9.16 -4.79
N LYS A 173 -0.78 -8.58 -5.64
CA LYS A 173 -0.82 -8.79 -7.09
C LYS A 173 -0.78 -10.27 -7.44
N ASN A 174 0.16 -11.02 -6.85
CA ASN A 174 0.29 -12.45 -7.12
C ASN A 174 -0.97 -13.24 -6.70
N GLU A 175 -1.61 -12.88 -5.59
CA GLU A 175 -2.85 -13.53 -5.17
C GLU A 175 -4.03 -13.15 -6.09
N ILE A 176 -4.06 -11.91 -6.60
CA ILE A 176 -5.02 -11.48 -7.62
C ILE A 176 -4.80 -12.23 -8.93
N GLU A 177 -3.55 -12.44 -9.36
CA GLU A 177 -3.24 -13.22 -10.57
C GLU A 177 -3.70 -14.68 -10.45
N ARG A 178 -3.62 -15.27 -9.25
CA ARG A 178 -4.06 -16.67 -9.02
C ARG A 178 -5.56 -16.83 -8.83
N HIS A 179 -6.23 -15.85 -8.23
CA HIS A 179 -7.61 -15.98 -7.76
C HIS A 179 -8.58 -14.97 -8.39
N GLY A 180 -8.10 -14.18 -9.37
CA GLY A 180 -8.79 -13.02 -9.89
C GLY A 180 -8.88 -11.89 -8.85
N GLN A 181 -9.43 -10.75 -9.27
CA GLN A 181 -9.72 -9.63 -8.38
C GLN A 181 -10.95 -9.92 -7.50
N THR A 182 -10.81 -10.90 -6.62
CA THR A 182 -11.88 -11.45 -5.79
C THR A 182 -11.53 -11.33 -4.30
N TRP A 183 -12.52 -11.52 -3.43
CA TRP A 183 -12.28 -11.61 -1.99
C TRP A 183 -11.41 -12.80 -1.60
N SER A 184 -11.34 -13.84 -2.45
CA SER A 184 -10.44 -14.98 -2.25
C SER A 184 -8.97 -14.57 -2.36
N ALA A 185 -8.61 -13.67 -3.27
CA ALA A 185 -7.26 -13.12 -3.36
C ALA A 185 -6.88 -12.37 -2.06
N VAL A 186 -7.79 -11.54 -1.55
CA VAL A 186 -7.58 -10.79 -0.28
C VAL A 186 -7.48 -11.75 0.92
N ALA A 187 -8.28 -12.81 0.95
CA ALA A 187 -8.17 -13.84 1.99
C ALA A 187 -6.80 -14.56 1.94
N ARG A 188 -6.33 -14.89 0.74
CA ARG A 188 -5.08 -15.62 0.49
C ARG A 188 -3.83 -14.79 0.75
N TYR A 189 -3.92 -13.47 0.61
CA TYR A 189 -2.89 -12.54 1.07
C TYR A 189 -2.53 -12.79 2.54
N HIS A 190 -3.55 -12.95 3.40
CA HIS A 190 -3.36 -13.10 4.83
C HIS A 190 -3.13 -14.55 5.28
N SER A 191 -3.85 -15.52 4.71
CA SER A 191 -3.73 -16.92 5.17
C SER A 191 -4.19 -17.94 4.13
N PRO A 192 -3.51 -19.10 4.03
CA PRO A 192 -4.01 -20.22 3.25
C PRO A 192 -5.19 -20.96 3.92
N ASN A 193 -5.42 -20.73 5.22
CA ASN A 193 -6.54 -21.32 5.95
C ASN A 193 -7.84 -20.55 5.62
N PRO A 194 -8.89 -21.21 5.08
CA PRO A 194 -10.12 -20.54 4.66
C PRO A 194 -10.84 -19.78 5.76
N GLU A 195 -10.91 -20.33 6.98
CA GLU A 195 -11.60 -19.68 8.10
C GLU A 195 -10.89 -18.40 8.53
N ARG A 196 -9.56 -18.45 8.65
CA ARG A 196 -8.74 -17.28 8.98
C ARG A 196 -8.86 -16.21 7.90
N GLY A 197 -8.77 -16.62 6.63
CA GLY A 197 -8.92 -15.73 5.49
C GLY A 197 -10.30 -15.07 5.42
N ASN A 198 -11.37 -15.83 5.68
CA ASN A 198 -12.73 -15.29 5.71
C ASN A 198 -12.92 -14.26 6.83
N ARG A 199 -12.43 -14.55 8.05
CA ARG A 199 -12.46 -13.57 9.15
C ARG A 199 -11.66 -12.31 8.81
N TYR A 200 -10.52 -12.47 8.15
CA TYR A 200 -9.70 -11.35 7.68
C TYR A 200 -10.44 -10.47 6.65
N VAL A 201 -11.08 -11.08 5.65
CA VAL A 201 -11.87 -10.35 4.64
C VAL A 201 -12.95 -9.49 5.29
N GLN A 202 -13.60 -9.96 6.36
CA GLN A 202 -14.61 -9.14 7.05
C GLN A 202 -14.00 -7.88 7.67
N LYS A 203 -12.78 -7.96 8.22
CA LYS A 203 -12.06 -6.77 8.74
C LYS A 203 -11.75 -5.77 7.63
N VAL A 204 -11.25 -6.26 6.49
CA VAL A 204 -10.95 -5.40 5.33
C VAL A 204 -12.22 -4.72 4.79
N LYS A 205 -13.32 -5.46 4.67
CA LYS A 205 -14.63 -4.91 4.28
C LYS A 205 -15.12 -3.83 5.24
N ALA A 206 -14.96 -4.05 6.55
CA ALA A 206 -15.36 -3.07 7.55
C ALA A 206 -14.57 -1.75 7.43
N VAL A 207 -13.25 -1.83 7.15
CA VAL A 207 -12.43 -0.64 6.89
C VAL A 207 -12.91 0.10 5.63
N LEU A 208 -13.15 -0.62 4.53
CA LEU A 208 -13.64 -0.02 3.27
C LEU A 208 -14.99 0.66 3.45
N ALA A 209 -15.92 0.02 4.18
CA ALA A 209 -17.22 0.59 4.48
C ALA A 209 -17.06 1.91 5.25
N LYS A 210 -16.21 1.93 6.28
CA LYS A 210 -15.92 3.15 7.05
C LYS A 210 -15.31 4.26 6.19
N GLU A 211 -14.34 3.95 5.32
CA GLU A 211 -13.75 4.95 4.41
C GLU A 211 -14.76 5.50 3.41
N SER A 212 -15.62 4.65 2.85
CA SER A 212 -16.66 5.07 1.93
C SER A 212 -17.70 6.00 2.56
N GLN A 213 -17.96 5.86 3.87
CA GLN A 213 -18.85 6.73 4.63
C GLN A 213 -18.20 8.07 5.02
N MET A 214 -16.88 8.10 5.23
CA MET A 214 -16.15 9.35 5.52
C MET A 214 -15.94 10.22 4.27
N LYS A 215 -15.81 9.61 3.09
CA LYS A 215 -15.58 10.31 1.82
C LYS A 215 -16.70 11.31 1.39
N PRO A 216 -18.01 11.04 1.59
CA PRO A 216 -19.05 12.03 1.31
C PRO A 216 -19.04 13.24 2.24
N PHE A 217 -18.35 13.19 3.39
CA PHE A 217 -18.22 14.32 4.31
C PHE A 217 -17.03 15.24 3.99
N LEU A 218 -16.00 14.74 3.28
CA LEU A 218 -14.80 15.51 2.91
C LEU A 218 -14.81 16.09 1.48
N ALA A 219 -15.94 16.02 0.75
CA ALA A 219 -16.06 16.77 -0.50
C ALA A 219 -15.96 18.28 -0.19
N PRO A 220 -15.09 19.05 -0.89
CA PRO A 220 -14.99 20.48 -0.65
C PRO A 220 -16.35 21.14 -0.85
N SER A 221 -16.84 21.82 0.18
CA SER A 221 -17.97 22.74 0.07
C SER A 221 -17.65 23.72 -1.06
N LEU A 222 -18.37 23.62 -2.16
CA LEU A 222 -18.21 24.49 -3.31
C LEU A 222 -18.43 25.94 -2.86
N VAL A 223 -17.40 26.74 -3.10
CA VAL A 223 -17.39 28.20 -3.10
C VAL A 223 -18.68 28.72 -3.79
N PRO A 224 -19.48 29.62 -3.19
CA PRO A 224 -20.46 30.35 -3.96
C PRO A 224 -19.72 31.40 -4.79
N THR A 225 -19.44 31.08 -6.05
CA THR A 225 -19.17 32.09 -7.07
C THR A 225 -20.51 32.61 -7.57
N ALA A 226 -20.81 33.88 -7.31
CA ALA A 226 -21.25 34.86 -8.31
C ALA A 226 -21.94 36.03 -7.61
N SER A 227 -21.26 37.18 -7.67
CA SER A 227 -21.91 38.47 -7.89
C SER A 227 -22.77 38.34 -9.15
N ASP A 228 -24.07 38.58 -9.03
CA ASP A 228 -24.78 39.37 -10.04
C ASP A 228 -25.99 40.06 -9.40
N SER A 229 -25.99 41.38 -9.52
CA SER A 229 -27.04 42.30 -9.12
C SER A 229 -27.80 42.67 -10.38
N GLY A 230 -29.03 42.19 -10.56
CA GLY A 230 -29.83 42.50 -11.74
C GLY A 230 -31.31 42.26 -11.53
N GLN A 231 -32.09 43.33 -11.67
CA GLN A 231 -33.50 43.51 -11.35
C GLN A 231 -34.47 43.03 -12.46
N VAL A 232 -35.67 42.61 -12.03
CA VAL A 232 -37.02 42.62 -12.65
C VAL A 232 -37.18 42.70 -14.18
N ALA A 233 -37.98 41.78 -14.75
CA ALA A 233 -39.27 42.11 -15.39
C ALA A 233 -40.07 40.87 -15.83
N SER A 234 -41.39 41.03 -15.74
CA SER A 234 -42.51 40.16 -16.11
C SER A 234 -42.63 39.92 -17.63
N ALA A 235 -43.14 38.76 -18.06
CA ALA A 235 -44.21 38.66 -19.07
C ALA A 235 -44.64 37.21 -19.36
N SER A 236 -45.96 37.06 -19.47
CA SER A 236 -46.77 35.91 -19.88
C SER A 236 -46.33 35.25 -21.20
N GLY A 237 -46.58 33.94 -21.36
CA GLY A 237 -46.35 33.28 -22.64
C GLY A 237 -46.69 31.79 -22.70
N PHE A 238 -47.98 31.49 -22.76
CA PHE A 238 -48.60 30.23 -23.17
C PHE A 238 -48.03 29.74 -24.51
N ILE A 239 -47.42 28.53 -24.62
CA ILE A 239 -47.57 27.59 -25.76
C ILE A 239 -47.30 26.16 -25.30
N GLN A 240 -48.35 25.36 -25.43
CA GLN A 240 -48.38 23.91 -25.39
C GLN A 240 -47.94 23.34 -26.76
N ARG A 241 -46.95 22.44 -26.79
CA ARG A 241 -46.89 21.36 -27.81
C ARG A 241 -46.35 20.06 -27.24
N ARG A 242 -47.21 19.05 -27.30
CA ARG A 242 -46.87 17.63 -27.24
C ARG A 242 -45.97 17.27 -28.42
N SER A 243 -44.92 16.49 -28.17
CA SER A 243 -44.41 15.52 -29.13
C SER A 243 -44.29 14.17 -28.44
N LYS A 244 -45.26 13.33 -28.76
CA LYS A 244 -45.32 11.90 -28.47
C LYS A 244 -44.50 11.19 -29.57
N VAL A 245 -44.09 9.94 -29.28
CA VAL A 245 -43.62 8.88 -30.20
C VAL A 245 -42.18 9.10 -30.72
N PHE A 246 -41.24 8.16 -30.70
CA PHE A 246 -41.34 6.71 -30.95
C PHE A 246 -40.25 5.94 -30.18
N VAL A 247 -40.67 4.98 -29.35
CA VAL A 247 -39.83 3.85 -28.90
C VAL A 247 -39.72 2.93 -30.11
N ARG A 248 -38.51 2.70 -30.61
CA ARG A 248 -38.28 1.67 -31.63
C ARG A 248 -38.04 0.35 -30.90
N GLU A 249 -39.08 -0.45 -30.90
CA GLU A 249 -39.12 -1.84 -30.49
C GLU A 249 -38.14 -2.67 -31.35
N SER A 250 -37.46 -3.61 -30.69
CA SER A 250 -36.47 -4.51 -31.25
C SER A 250 -37.08 -5.47 -32.28
N GLU A 251 -36.55 -5.49 -33.50
CA GLU A 251 -36.83 -6.57 -34.47
C GLU A 251 -36.10 -7.88 -34.07
N PRO A 252 -36.73 -9.04 -34.26
CA PRO A 252 -36.19 -10.34 -33.84
C PRO A 252 -35.14 -10.90 -34.82
N ALA A 253 -34.21 -11.68 -34.27
CA ALA A 253 -33.11 -12.33 -34.96
C ALA A 253 -33.55 -13.20 -36.15
N ALA A 254 -32.90 -12.99 -37.29
CA ALA A 254 -33.02 -13.82 -38.49
C ALA A 254 -32.66 -15.29 -38.19
N GLN A 255 -33.56 -16.19 -38.57
CA GLN A 255 -33.37 -17.64 -38.50
C GLN A 255 -32.59 -18.13 -39.72
N ILE A 256 -31.38 -18.64 -39.51
CA ILE A 256 -30.59 -19.30 -40.56
C ILE A 256 -31.00 -20.77 -40.61
N LYS A 257 -31.46 -21.23 -41.78
CA LYS A 257 -31.70 -22.65 -42.09
C LYS A 257 -30.44 -23.24 -42.73
N ASP A 258 -30.11 -24.48 -42.41
CA ASP A 258 -29.07 -25.22 -43.14
C ASP A 258 -29.57 -25.68 -44.53
N SER A 259 -28.66 -26.23 -45.34
CA SER A 259 -28.95 -26.74 -46.69
C SER A 259 -29.92 -27.93 -46.73
N THR A 260 -30.42 -28.38 -45.57
CA THR A 260 -31.42 -29.43 -45.40
C THR A 260 -32.73 -28.93 -44.79
N GLY A 261 -32.88 -27.61 -44.57
CA GLY A 261 -34.13 -26.97 -44.18
C GLY A 261 -34.47 -27.03 -42.69
N HIS A 262 -33.54 -27.45 -41.81
CA HIS A 262 -33.75 -27.48 -40.36
C HIS A 262 -33.34 -26.18 -39.67
N PHE A 263 -34.08 -25.80 -38.62
CA PHE A 263 -33.80 -24.61 -37.80
C PHE A 263 -32.78 -24.93 -36.70
N VAL A 264 -31.64 -24.25 -36.73
CA VAL A 264 -30.58 -24.41 -35.71
C VAL A 264 -30.86 -23.47 -34.52
N ARG A 265 -31.22 -24.03 -33.35
CA ARG A 265 -31.27 -23.26 -32.10
C ARG A 265 -29.86 -23.04 -31.56
N ARG A 266 -29.45 -21.79 -31.39
CA ARG A 266 -28.24 -21.40 -30.67
C ARG A 266 -28.54 -21.44 -29.17
N TYR A 267 -28.08 -22.48 -28.47
CA TYR A 267 -28.11 -22.52 -27.00
C TYR A 267 -26.97 -21.67 -26.43
N HIS A 268 -27.34 -20.57 -25.77
CA HIS A 268 -26.60 -20.05 -24.62
C HIS A 268 -27.08 -20.85 -23.39
N ASP A 269 -26.17 -21.49 -22.64
CA ASP A 269 -25.85 -21.13 -21.25
C ASP A 269 -24.99 -22.19 -20.54
N SER A 270 -23.96 -21.70 -19.84
CA SER A 270 -23.57 -22.01 -18.46
C SER A 270 -23.38 -23.46 -17.94
N ALA A 271 -22.13 -23.70 -17.51
CA ALA A 271 -21.69 -24.24 -16.21
C ALA A 271 -21.38 -25.75 -16.01
N LYS A 272 -20.29 -25.96 -15.26
CA LYS A 272 -19.81 -27.15 -14.51
C LYS A 272 -18.79 -28.09 -15.20
N GLN A 273 -17.50 -27.86 -14.95
CA GLN A 273 -16.67 -28.66 -14.02
C GLN A 273 -15.36 -27.91 -13.74
#